data_AF-A0A484XNG4-F1
#
_entry.id   AF-A0A484XNG4-F1
#
_cell.length_a   1.000
_cell.length_b   1.000
_cell.length_c   1.000
_cell.angle_alpha   90.00
_cell.angle_beta   90.00
_cell.angle_gamma   90.00
#
_symmetry.space_group_name_H-M   'P 1'
#
loop_
_entity.id
_entity.type
_entity.pdbx_description
1 polymer ?
#
loop_
_entity_poly.entity_id
_entity_poly.type
_entity_poly.pdbx_seq_one_letter_code
_entity_poly.pdbx_strand_id
1 'polypeptide(L)'
;MRTNHQLLTAAEVAALEAHFDEGYPEALRDIAQSLYAVLARRDDLVKTLTAAGLADLAVALTEGLSMDLGGRTFYLNKGAAFRLGPRNRRMCAEFHGTNYAELAKRYGLSDVRVRQIVDGHLRQHYLGRQGNLHLPE
;
A
#
# COMPACT_ATOMS: atom_id res chain seq x y z
N MET A 1 6.28 -13.43 -0.62
CA MET A 1 6.17 -12.43 0.47
C MET A 1 4.79 -12.61 1.06
N ARG A 2 4.67 -12.97 2.35
CA ARG A 2 3.37 -13.16 2.99
C ARG A 2 2.62 -11.81 3.08
N THR A 3 1.31 -11.83 2.87
CA THR A 3 0.43 -10.65 3.09
C THR A 3 0.21 -10.43 4.59
N ASN A 4 -0.18 -9.22 5.01
CA ASN A 4 -0.34 -8.91 6.44
C ASN A 4 -1.41 -9.78 7.11
N HIS A 5 -2.53 -10.05 6.45
CA HIS A 5 -3.57 -10.91 7.02
C HIS A 5 -3.12 -12.38 7.17
N GLN A 6 -2.12 -12.85 6.41
CA GLN A 6 -1.52 -14.19 6.58
C GLN A 6 -0.65 -14.31 7.85
N LEU A 7 -0.48 -13.22 8.60
CA LEU A 7 0.23 -13.18 9.87
C LEU A 7 -0.72 -13.12 11.07
N LEU A 8 -2.04 -13.17 10.83
CA LEU A 8 -3.04 -13.24 11.90
C LEU A 8 -3.05 -14.62 12.54
N THR A 9 -3.19 -14.63 13.85
CA THR A 9 -3.46 -15.84 14.64
C THR A 9 -4.91 -16.28 14.48
N ALA A 10 -5.22 -17.53 14.80
CA ALA A 10 -6.59 -18.04 14.73
C ALA A 10 -7.57 -17.25 15.61
N ALA A 11 -7.13 -16.77 16.77
CA ALA A 11 -7.95 -15.93 17.66
C ALA A 11 -8.24 -14.55 17.06
N GLU A 12 -7.25 -13.95 16.40
CA GLU A 12 -7.41 -12.66 15.70
C GLU A 12 -8.35 -12.79 14.49
N VAL A 13 -8.28 -13.89 13.75
CA VAL A 13 -9.23 -14.18 12.67
C VAL A 13 -10.64 -14.36 13.22
N ALA A 14 -10.81 -15.14 14.30
CA ALA A 14 -12.12 -15.35 14.92
C ALA A 14 -12.78 -14.04 15.40
N ALA A 15 -11.99 -13.11 15.93
CA ALA A 15 -12.49 -11.79 16.35
C ALA A 15 -13.08 -11.00 15.16
N LEU A 16 -12.48 -11.10 13.98
CA LEU A 16 -13.00 -10.47 12.75
C LEU A 16 -14.22 -11.22 12.19
N GLU A 17 -14.15 -12.55 12.11
CA GLU A 17 -15.22 -13.37 11.55
C GLU A 17 -16.55 -13.21 12.30
N ALA A 18 -16.51 -12.85 13.59
CA ALA A 18 -17.71 -12.51 14.36
C ALA A 18 -18.50 -11.31 13.80
N HIS A 19 -17.89 -10.48 12.94
CA HIS A 19 -18.51 -9.29 12.34
C HIS A 19 -19.01 -9.54 10.90
N PHE A 20 -18.67 -10.68 10.31
CA PHE A 20 -19.04 -10.99 8.93
C PHE A 20 -20.22 -11.95 8.90
N ASP A 21 -21.25 -11.62 8.14
CA ASP A 21 -22.28 -12.57 7.76
C ASP A 21 -21.86 -13.37 6.51
N GLU A 22 -22.69 -14.33 6.10
CA GLU A 22 -22.47 -15.13 4.90
C GLU A 22 -22.47 -14.30 3.60
N GLY A 23 -23.07 -13.10 3.64
CA GLY A 23 -23.17 -12.18 2.49
C GLY A 23 -22.00 -11.21 2.37
N TYR A 24 -21.12 -11.13 3.37
CA TYR A 24 -20.05 -10.13 3.38
C TYR A 24 -19.05 -10.37 2.25
N PRO A 25 -18.82 -9.39 1.34
CA PRO A 25 -17.97 -9.58 0.17
C PRO A 25 -16.54 -9.99 0.53
N GLU A 26 -16.02 -11.05 -0.11
CA GLU A 26 -14.69 -11.60 0.15
C GLU A 26 -13.57 -10.55 -0.01
N ALA A 27 -13.66 -9.67 -1.01
CA ALA A 27 -12.69 -8.61 -1.21
C ALA A 27 -12.67 -7.59 -0.05
N LEU A 28 -13.82 -7.30 0.55
CA LEU A 28 -13.89 -6.42 1.73
C LEU A 28 -13.35 -7.16 2.97
N ARG A 29 -13.61 -8.46 3.09
CA ARG A 29 -13.06 -9.32 4.15
C ARG A 29 -11.52 -9.28 4.15
N ASP A 30 -10.90 -9.42 2.97
CA ASP A 30 -9.44 -9.33 2.81
C ASP A 30 -8.87 -7.97 3.24
N ILE A 31 -9.59 -6.89 2.94
CA ILE A 31 -9.21 -5.53 3.34
C ILE A 31 -9.32 -5.38 4.86
N ALA A 32 -10.43 -5.78 5.47
CA ALA A 32 -10.65 -5.71 6.90
C ALA A 32 -9.59 -6.51 7.68
N GLN A 33 -9.28 -7.74 7.24
CA GLN A 33 -8.22 -8.55 7.83
C GLN A 33 -6.85 -7.88 7.68
N SER A 34 -6.56 -7.26 6.53
CA SER A 34 -5.29 -6.54 6.31
C SER A 34 -5.17 -5.30 7.19
N LEU A 35 -6.26 -4.56 7.43
CA LEU A 35 -6.31 -3.41 8.32
C LEU A 35 -6.14 -3.83 9.78
N TYR A 36 -6.90 -4.84 10.22
CA TYR A 36 -6.78 -5.40 11.57
C TYR A 36 -5.36 -5.86 11.86
N ALA A 37 -4.70 -6.56 10.93
CA ALA A 37 -3.32 -7.00 11.09
C ALA A 37 -2.35 -5.85 11.35
N VAL A 38 -2.64 -4.64 10.83
CA VAL A 38 -1.84 -3.44 11.13
C VAL A 38 -2.20 -2.87 12.50
N LEU A 39 -3.49 -2.76 12.82
CA LEU A 39 -3.99 -2.22 14.09
C LEU A 39 -3.54 -3.08 15.29
N ALA A 40 -3.62 -4.41 15.17
CA ALA A 40 -3.20 -5.38 16.19
C ALA A 40 -1.68 -5.43 16.43
N ARG A 41 -0.89 -4.64 15.68
CA ARG A 41 0.57 -4.51 15.86
C ARG A 41 0.97 -3.10 16.31
N ARG A 42 -0.01 -2.26 16.66
CA ARG A 42 0.19 -0.92 17.23
C ARG A 42 0.03 -0.98 18.74
N ASP A 43 1.14 -0.91 19.47
CA ASP A 43 1.16 -1.02 20.94
C ASP A 43 0.26 -0.01 21.65
N ASP A 44 0.14 1.20 21.10
CA ASP A 44 -0.76 2.24 21.60
C ASP A 44 -2.23 1.81 21.51
N LEU A 45 -2.63 1.21 20.39
CA LEU A 45 -4.01 0.78 20.18
C LEU A 45 -4.34 -0.50 20.96
N VAL A 46 -3.43 -1.48 20.98
CA VAL A 46 -3.65 -2.75 21.70
C VAL A 46 -3.76 -2.54 23.22
N LYS A 47 -3.14 -1.49 23.76
CA LYS A 47 -3.28 -1.12 25.18
C LYS A 47 -4.60 -0.44 25.50
N THR A 48 -5.25 0.17 24.51
CA THR A 48 -6.48 0.95 24.69
C THR A 48 -7.73 0.19 24.29
N LEU A 49 -7.65 -0.63 23.25
CA LEU A 49 -8.78 -1.34 22.67
C LEU A 49 -8.64 -2.85 22.86
N THR A 50 -9.78 -3.51 23.01
CA THR A 50 -9.85 -4.98 23.02
C THR A 50 -9.66 -5.53 21.61
N ALA A 51 -9.40 -6.84 21.47
CA ALA A 51 -9.35 -7.50 20.17
C ALA A 51 -10.66 -7.30 19.37
N ALA A 52 -11.81 -7.38 20.03
CA ALA A 52 -13.10 -7.07 19.42
C ALA A 52 -13.19 -5.61 18.96
N GLY A 53 -12.78 -4.64 19.80
CA GLY A 53 -12.79 -3.23 19.42
C GLY A 53 -11.83 -2.90 18.27
N LEU A 54 -10.72 -3.62 18.13
CA LEU A 54 -9.82 -3.51 16.97
C LEU A 54 -10.46 -4.10 15.70
N ALA A 55 -11.24 -5.18 15.84
CA ALA A 55 -12.00 -5.79 14.75
C ALA A 55 -13.12 -4.84 14.28
N ASP A 56 -13.93 -4.33 15.20
CA ASP A 56 -14.94 -3.29 14.95
C ASP A 56 -14.35 -2.11 14.16
N LEU A 57 -13.21 -1.58 14.63
CA LEU A 57 -12.53 -0.46 13.97
C LEU A 57 -12.06 -0.84 12.55
N ALA A 58 -11.51 -2.03 12.34
CA ALA A 58 -11.07 -2.49 11.02
C ALA A 58 -12.24 -2.63 10.04
N VAL A 59 -13.38 -3.14 10.52
CA VAL A 59 -14.61 -3.26 9.72
C VAL A 59 -15.16 -1.87 9.37
N ALA A 60 -15.28 -0.97 10.35
CA ALA A 60 -15.75 0.39 10.11
C ALA A 60 -14.89 1.16 9.09
N LEU A 61 -13.56 1.00 9.15
CA LEU A 61 -12.65 1.58 8.15
C LEU A 61 -12.84 0.98 6.76
N THR A 62 -13.09 -0.33 6.68
CA THR A 62 -13.34 -1.04 5.42
C THR A 62 -14.64 -0.57 4.78
N GLU A 63 -15.69 -0.42 5.57
CA GLU A 63 -16.99 0.11 5.11
C GLU A 63 -16.87 1.54 4.63
N GLY A 64 -16.17 2.41 5.35
CA GLY A 64 -15.89 3.77 4.91
C GLY A 64 -15.16 3.81 3.55
N LEU A 65 -14.13 2.97 3.38
CA LEU A 65 -13.44 2.83 2.09
C LEU A 65 -14.38 2.33 0.98
N SER A 66 -15.27 1.39 1.30
CA SER A 66 -16.26 0.88 0.36
C SER A 66 -17.26 1.95 -0.06
N MET A 67 -17.73 2.78 0.88
CA MET A 67 -18.64 3.89 0.57
C MET A 67 -17.98 4.94 -0.34
N ASP A 68 -16.73 5.29 -0.09
CA ASP A 68 -16.05 6.37 -0.82
C ASP A 68 -15.50 5.93 -2.19
N LEU A 69 -14.97 4.71 -2.24
CA LEU A 69 -14.22 4.18 -3.39
C LEU A 69 -14.98 3.07 -4.14
N GLY A 70 -16.08 2.58 -3.57
CA GLY A 70 -16.94 1.57 -4.18
C GLY A 70 -17.49 2.02 -5.54
N GLY A 71 -17.69 1.04 -6.42
CA GLY A 71 -18.14 1.29 -7.80
C GLY A 71 -17.05 1.85 -8.73
N ARG A 72 -15.86 2.17 -8.23
CA ARG A 72 -14.72 2.62 -9.04
C ARG A 72 -13.76 1.46 -9.31
N THR A 73 -13.29 1.34 -10.55
CA THR A 73 -12.16 0.47 -10.86
C THR A 73 -10.87 1.26 -10.67
N PHE A 74 -10.05 0.87 -9.70
CA PHE A 74 -8.72 1.47 -9.51
C PHE A 74 -7.68 0.40 -9.16
N TYR A 75 -6.44 0.67 -9.56
CA TYR A 75 -5.30 -0.18 -9.23
C TYR A 75 -4.71 0.23 -7.88
N LEU A 76 -4.86 -0.64 -6.86
CA LEU A 76 -4.20 -0.45 -5.57
C LEU A 76 -2.71 -0.78 -5.69
N ASN A 77 -1.91 0.24 -5.99
CA ASN A 77 -0.47 0.05 -6.14
C ASN A 77 0.17 -0.35 -4.80
N LYS A 78 1.20 -1.20 -4.87
CA LYS A 78 1.94 -1.59 -3.66
C LYS A 78 2.65 -0.42 -2.99
N GLY A 79 2.74 0.78 -3.55
CA GLY A 79 3.47 1.91 -2.97
C GLY A 79 4.99 1.75 -2.95
N ALA A 80 5.54 0.75 -3.64
CA ALA A 80 6.97 0.42 -3.61
C ALA A 80 7.87 1.60 -4.02
N ALA A 81 7.40 2.44 -4.95
CA ALA A 81 8.11 3.64 -5.37
C ALA A 81 7.97 4.82 -4.39
N PHE A 82 6.86 4.94 -3.65
CA PHE A 82 6.77 5.93 -2.56
C PHE A 82 7.61 5.51 -1.36
N ARG A 83 7.72 4.19 -1.12
CA ARG A 83 8.63 3.60 -0.13
C ARG A 83 10.10 3.55 -0.58
N LEU A 84 10.43 4.07 -1.77
CA LEU A 84 11.80 4.42 -2.08
C LEU A 84 12.22 5.48 -1.06
N GLY A 85 13.09 5.11 -0.13
CA GLY A 85 13.49 5.97 0.97
C GLY A 85 14.03 7.34 0.52
N PRO A 86 14.20 8.30 1.45
CA PRO A 86 14.62 9.67 1.14
C PRO A 86 15.80 9.79 0.15
N ARG A 87 16.77 8.86 0.26
CA ARG A 87 17.91 8.73 -0.66
C ARG A 87 17.49 8.57 -2.12
N ASN A 88 16.59 7.63 -2.40
CA ASN A 88 16.18 7.30 -3.75
C ASN A 88 15.33 8.42 -4.38
N ARG A 89 14.53 9.13 -3.57
CA ARG A 89 13.82 10.33 -4.04
C ARG A 89 14.79 11.44 -4.47
N ARG A 90 15.85 11.70 -3.69
CA ARG A 90 16.91 12.65 -4.08
C ARG A 90 17.62 12.20 -5.35
N MET A 91 18.00 10.92 -5.43
CA MET A 91 18.63 10.35 -6.61
C MET A 91 17.76 10.49 -7.87
N CYS A 92 16.46 10.22 -7.78
CA CYS A 92 15.54 10.40 -8.92
C CYS A 92 15.35 11.88 -9.29
N ALA A 93 15.38 12.80 -8.33
CA ALA A 93 15.29 14.24 -8.61
C ALA A 93 16.54 14.80 -9.31
N GLU A 94 17.71 14.18 -9.07
CA GLU A 94 18.98 14.52 -9.73
C GLU A 94 19.18 13.83 -11.08
N PHE A 95 18.25 12.97 -11.50
CA PHE A 95 18.34 12.27 -12.77
C PHE A 95 17.94 13.18 -13.95
N HIS A 96 18.80 13.26 -14.96
CA HIS A 96 18.59 14.10 -16.15
C HIS A 96 18.64 13.32 -17.48
N GLY A 97 18.37 12.01 -17.44
CA GLY A 97 18.19 11.17 -18.63
C GLY A 97 19.38 10.24 -18.95
N THR A 98 20.61 10.63 -18.63
CA THR A 98 21.82 9.90 -19.05
C THR A 98 22.85 9.66 -17.93
N ASN A 99 22.67 10.22 -16.74
CA ASN A 99 23.65 10.20 -15.64
C ASN A 99 23.59 8.98 -14.70
N TYR A 100 23.25 7.81 -15.22
CA TYR A 100 23.15 6.59 -14.39
C TYR A 100 24.46 6.26 -13.65
N ALA A 101 25.60 6.33 -14.36
CA ALA A 101 26.91 6.03 -13.79
C ALA A 101 27.34 7.05 -12.71
N GLU A 102 26.98 8.32 -12.88
CA GLU A 102 27.25 9.37 -11.91
C GLU A 102 26.43 9.16 -10.62
N LEU A 103 25.14 8.88 -10.76
CA LEU A 103 24.25 8.56 -9.64
C LEU A 103 24.69 7.29 -8.92
N ALA A 104 25.15 6.26 -9.65
CA ALA A 104 25.69 5.04 -9.07
C ALA A 104 26.87 5.33 -8.14
N LYS A 105 27.83 6.14 -8.60
CA LYS A 105 28.98 6.57 -7.80
C LYS A 105 28.56 7.45 -6.61
N ARG A 106 27.68 8.43 -6.83
CA ARG A 106 27.24 9.38 -5.80
C ARG A 106 26.45 8.73 -4.66
N TYR A 107 25.65 7.72 -4.97
CA TYR A 107 24.75 7.06 -4.01
C TYR A 107 25.24 5.70 -3.53
N GLY A 108 26.43 5.25 -3.96
CA GLY A 108 27.02 3.98 -3.56
C GLY A 108 26.20 2.77 -4.03
N LEU A 109 25.67 2.82 -5.25
CA LEU A 109 24.83 1.78 -5.84
C LEU A 109 25.47 1.22 -7.11
N SER A 110 25.06 0.01 -7.52
CA SER A 110 25.39 -0.49 -8.85
C SER A 110 24.57 0.24 -9.92
N ASP A 111 25.13 0.35 -11.13
CA ASP A 111 24.46 0.99 -12.28
C ASP A 111 23.09 0.33 -12.59
N VAL A 112 23.02 -1.00 -12.49
CA VAL A 112 21.78 -1.77 -12.62
C VAL A 112 20.75 -1.36 -11.56
N ARG A 113 21.18 -1.17 -10.31
CA ARG A 113 20.27 -0.78 -9.22
C ARG A 113 19.74 0.63 -9.40
N VAL A 114 20.57 1.55 -9.91
CA VAL A 114 20.13 2.92 -10.26
C VAL A 114 19.09 2.88 -11.37
N ARG A 115 19.34 2.15 -12.46
CA ARG A 115 18.35 1.98 -13.56
C ARG A 115 17.00 1.48 -13.05
N GLN A 116 16.99 0.40 -12.27
CA GLN A 116 15.75 -0.14 -11.70
C GLN A 116 14.96 0.88 -10.87
N ILE A 117 15.65 1.72 -10.09
CA ILE A 117 15.01 2.73 -9.26
C ILE A 117 14.45 3.86 -10.13
N VAL A 118 15.23 4.35 -11.09
CA VAL A 118 14.84 5.44 -11.99
C VAL A 118 13.70 5.00 -12.92
N ASP A 119 13.80 3.84 -13.55
CA ASP A 119 12.77 3.29 -14.45
C ASP A 119 11.45 3.07 -13.70
N GLY A 120 11.54 2.56 -12.46
CA GLY A 120 10.39 2.42 -11.58
C GLY A 120 9.73 3.77 -11.25
N HIS A 121 10.54 4.81 -11.00
CA HIS A 121 10.05 6.17 -10.74
C HIS A 121 9.40 6.80 -11.97
N LEU A 122 10.04 6.71 -13.14
CA LEU A 122 9.52 7.25 -14.40
C LEU A 122 8.21 6.59 -14.81
N ARG A 123 8.14 5.25 -14.76
CA ARG A 123 6.91 4.50 -15.08
C ARG A 123 5.72 4.98 -14.24
N GLN A 124 5.92 5.25 -12.96
CA GLN A 124 4.86 5.77 -12.10
C GLN A 124 4.47 7.20 -12.42
N HIS A 125 5.45 8.06 -12.69
CA HIS A 125 5.19 9.43 -13.08
C HIS A 125 4.37 9.51 -14.38
N TYR A 126 4.62 8.61 -15.34
CA TYR A 126 3.79 8.49 -16.54
C TYR A 126 2.38 7.95 -16.26
N LEU A 127 2.26 6.89 -15.45
CA LEU A 127 0.95 6.33 -15.07
C LEU A 127 0.07 7.36 -14.34
N GLY A 128 0.66 8.18 -13.47
CA GLY A 128 -0.06 9.26 -12.77
C GLY A 128 -0.53 10.40 -13.69
N ARG A 129 0.10 10.58 -14.86
CA ARG A 129 -0.26 11.62 -15.83
C ARG A 129 -1.22 11.13 -16.91
N GLN A 130 -1.20 9.83 -17.24
CA GLN A 130 -2.12 9.23 -18.23
C GLN A 130 -3.60 9.27 -17.80
N GLY A 131 -3.90 9.37 -16.49
CA GLY A 131 -5.27 9.54 -15.99
C GLY A 131 -5.92 10.90 -16.31
N ASN A 132 -5.18 11.85 -16.91
CA ASN A 132 -5.63 13.21 -17.24
C ASN A 132 -5.64 13.51 -18.75
N LEU A 133 -5.53 12.51 -19.64
CA LEU A 133 -5.66 12.74 -21.07
C LEU A 133 -7.15 12.87 -21.44
N HIS A 134 -7.69 14.08 -21.33
CA HIS A 134 -8.95 14.42 -21.98
C HIS A 134 -8.64 14.61 -23.46
N LEU A 135 -9.03 13.65 -24.30
CA LEU A 135 -8.98 13.80 -25.76
C LEU A 135 -10.17 14.68 -26.16
N PRO A 136 -9.95 15.84 -26.80
CA PRO A 136 -11.04 16.59 -27.41
C PRO A 136 -11.61 15.78 -28.59
N GLU A 137 -12.94 15.71 -28.67
CA GLU A 137 -13.68 15.20 -29.85
C GLU A 137 -13.46 16.07 -31.09
#